data_AF-A0A953A4I7-F1
#
_entry.id   AF-A0A953A4I7-F1
#
_cell.length_a   1.000
_cell.length_b   1.000
_cell.length_c   1.000
_cell.angle_alpha   90.00
_cell.angle_beta   90.00
_cell.angle_gamma   90.00
#
_symmetry.space_group_name_H-M   'P 1'
#
loop_
_entity.id
_entity.type
_entity.pdbx_description
1 polymer ?
#
loop_
_entity_poly.entity_id
_entity_poly.type
_entity_poly.pdbx_seq_one_letter_code
_entity_poly.pdbx_strand_id
1 'polypeptide(L)'
;MTDGFNLLDRPWIPCMRAADGAWEELSLRDVLVRAHELREIVDPSPLVTVSLHRLLLAFLHRVFGPASIDEWAALWERGSWDPDPIDRYCERWRNRFNLFDPTYPFYQTPAVDASYAKPVAGIVHGMMLGNYLTLFDHSVATDPPALSPAQAARYLVAYQAFDVGGMISYQSRHGEEASVAKYTKAGPLTTSAVALVKGRNLFQTLMLNLHAYNGADGLPFHFTDDSAAWERDEHPTPRERRPSGYVDLLTWQSRRVRLLPESSEGNAAPVVRYAVAMKGEQFPAGWNPADYEPMVAFRKSLKPRDGMPPWFPIGFQEDRALWRDSLALFQSVSGQSARPKMLDWVAGLAAEGPLGYRARFALDLYGMVTDQANVTLWRHERLPLPAPLLNDRERFELLQEALALAERISTLLVNGDVTVTGADGKTRKIPSPLRLFAQTLAAPDDAVTPSPATVKSIAESLKPSAVYWSRLAVPFSRLVSELGGDVDGDPLARWALEIQRTAQAAFGGVIHSLDPSARALKAAARAERAFIRLLREMLTGYLPAREEETDEPAA
;
A
#
# COMPACT_ATOMS: atom_id res chain seq x y z
N MET A 1 19.91 31.52 21.11
CA MET A 1 18.79 31.43 20.16
C MET A 1 19.06 30.21 19.32
N THR A 2 18.23 29.18 19.40
CA THR A 2 18.37 28.01 18.53
C THR A 2 18.09 28.46 17.10
N ASP A 3 19.10 28.47 16.24
CA ASP A 3 18.91 28.58 14.80
C ASP A 3 17.88 27.52 14.39
N GLY A 4 16.71 27.97 13.92
CA GLY A 4 15.59 27.08 13.61
C GLY A 4 15.89 26.13 12.45
N PHE A 5 15.21 24.98 12.43
CA PHE A 5 15.26 24.04 11.30
C PHE A 5 14.03 24.26 10.42
N ASN A 6 14.09 25.26 9.52
CA ASN A 6 12.99 25.56 8.61
C ASN A 6 12.99 24.61 7.40
N LEU A 7 11.93 23.82 7.27
CA LEU A 7 11.78 22.78 6.26
C LEU A 7 11.66 23.32 4.82
N LEU A 8 11.39 24.62 4.66
CA LEU A 8 11.35 25.27 3.35
C LEU A 8 12.74 25.46 2.73
N ASP A 9 13.79 25.64 3.55
CA ASP A 9 15.15 25.93 3.06
C ASP A 9 16.21 24.92 3.54
N ARG A 10 15.95 24.20 4.63
CA ARG A 10 16.88 23.17 5.12
C ARG A 10 16.65 21.85 4.40
N PRO A 11 17.70 21.11 4.02
CA PRO A 11 17.56 19.82 3.37
C PRO A 11 16.98 18.78 4.34
N TRP A 12 15.96 18.05 3.90
CA TRP A 12 15.36 16.98 4.72
C TRP A 12 14.58 15.91 3.94
N ILE A 13 14.17 16.20 2.70
CA ILE A 13 13.47 15.26 1.84
C ILE A 13 14.51 14.50 1.00
N PRO A 14 14.64 13.18 1.16
CA PRO A 14 15.61 12.39 0.43
C PRO A 14 15.12 12.11 -0.99
N CYS A 15 15.89 12.53 -1.97
CA CYS A 15 15.59 12.35 -3.38
C CYS A 15 16.74 11.65 -4.09
N MET A 16 16.39 10.99 -5.20
CA MET A 16 17.35 10.40 -6.12
C MET A 16 17.38 11.23 -7.39
N ARG A 17 18.56 11.71 -7.79
CA ARG A 17 18.74 12.47 -9.03
C ARG A 17 18.48 11.60 -10.25
N ALA A 18 17.86 12.15 -11.30
CA ALA A 18 17.62 11.41 -12.53
C ALA A 18 18.90 11.20 -13.37
N ALA A 19 19.84 12.14 -13.31
CA ALA A 19 21.03 12.14 -14.16
C ALA A 19 22.05 11.03 -13.82
N ASP A 20 22.31 10.81 -12.53
CA ASP A 20 23.37 9.93 -12.04
C ASP A 20 22.89 8.91 -10.99
N GLY A 21 21.64 8.98 -10.55
CA GLY A 21 21.10 8.15 -9.48
C GLY A 21 21.66 8.46 -8.09
N ALA A 22 22.37 9.58 -7.94
CA ALA A 22 22.92 10.00 -6.65
C ALA A 22 21.80 10.40 -5.68
N TRP A 23 22.04 10.10 -4.41
CA TRP A 23 21.15 10.47 -3.32
C TRP A 23 21.50 11.86 -2.81
N GLU A 24 20.48 12.69 -2.61
CA GLU A 24 20.62 14.00 -1.98
C GLU A 24 19.40 14.31 -1.11
N GLU A 25 19.62 15.02 0.00
CA GLU A 25 18.52 15.61 0.76
C GLU A 25 18.30 17.04 0.29
N LEU A 26 17.05 17.39 0.02
CA LEU A 26 16.65 18.70 -0.47
C LEU A 26 15.61 19.34 0.44
N SER A 27 15.54 20.67 0.39
CA SER A 27 14.51 21.44 1.08
C SER A 27 13.15 21.24 0.40
N LEU A 28 12.04 21.57 1.07
CA LEU A 28 10.71 21.46 0.46
C LEU A 28 10.63 22.29 -0.83
N ARG A 29 11.16 23.52 -0.79
CA ARG A 29 11.20 24.40 -1.96
C ARG A 29 12.00 23.78 -3.10
N ASP A 30 13.23 23.32 -2.83
CA ASP A 30 14.12 22.82 -3.87
C ASP A 30 13.62 21.51 -4.49
N VAL A 31 12.97 20.64 -3.71
CA VAL A 31 12.33 19.42 -4.24
C VAL A 31 11.28 19.78 -5.27
N LEU A 32 10.45 20.80 -5.02
CA LEU A 32 9.42 21.22 -5.97
C LEU A 32 10.07 21.88 -7.20
N VAL A 33 10.92 22.88 -7.01
CA VAL A 33 11.57 23.59 -8.15
C VAL A 33 12.35 22.63 -9.04
N ARG A 34 13.09 21.69 -8.46
CA ARG A 34 13.93 20.72 -9.17
C ARG A 34 13.22 19.39 -9.46
N ALA A 35 11.91 19.27 -9.25
CA ALA A 35 11.17 18.00 -9.40
C ALA A 35 11.35 17.32 -10.77
N HIS A 36 11.63 18.10 -11.81
CA HIS A 36 11.87 17.61 -13.17
C HIS A 36 13.25 16.96 -13.36
N GLU A 37 14.22 17.29 -12.49
CA GLU A 37 15.58 16.73 -12.44
C GLU A 37 15.69 15.50 -11.52
N LEU A 38 14.69 15.29 -10.67
CA LEU A 38 14.65 14.24 -9.66
C LEU A 38 13.90 13.03 -10.21
N ARG A 39 14.43 11.83 -10.01
CA ARG A 39 13.75 10.59 -10.41
C ARG A 39 12.57 10.28 -9.49
N GLU A 40 12.82 10.28 -8.18
CA GLU A 40 11.83 9.93 -7.15
C GLU A 40 12.32 10.35 -5.75
N ILE A 41 11.38 10.44 -4.80
CA ILE A 41 11.69 10.48 -3.36
C ILE A 41 12.01 9.05 -2.92
N VAL A 42 13.08 8.87 -2.16
CA VAL A 42 13.46 7.54 -1.67
C VAL A 42 13.81 7.63 -0.20
N ASP A 43 13.07 6.89 0.63
CA ASP A 43 13.38 6.69 2.04
C ASP A 43 13.37 5.18 2.34
N PRO A 44 14.22 4.68 3.28
CA PRO A 44 14.16 3.29 3.70
C PRO A 44 12.77 2.86 4.18
N SER A 45 11.96 3.79 4.70
CA SER A 45 10.57 3.55 5.03
C SER A 45 9.64 3.87 3.85
N PRO A 46 8.87 2.88 3.34
CA PRO A 46 7.86 3.14 2.32
C PRO A 46 6.75 4.07 2.84
N LEU A 47 6.51 4.09 4.15
CA LEU A 47 5.51 4.94 4.80
C LEU A 47 5.93 6.41 4.76
N VAL A 48 7.21 6.70 5.05
CA VAL A 48 7.78 8.05 4.89
C VAL A 48 7.65 8.50 3.44
N THR A 49 8.05 7.65 2.49
CA THR A 49 8.00 7.98 1.06
C THR A 49 6.60 8.44 0.63
N VAL A 50 5.54 7.68 0.92
CA VAL A 50 4.19 8.05 0.51
C VAL A 50 3.63 9.25 1.29
N SER A 51 3.95 9.39 2.58
CA SER A 51 3.52 10.54 3.37
C SER A 51 4.17 11.84 2.91
N LEU A 52 5.43 11.82 2.46
CA LEU A 52 6.08 12.98 1.83
C LEU A 52 5.43 13.35 0.49
N HIS A 53 5.06 12.37 -0.35
CA HIS A 53 4.31 12.68 -1.57
C HIS A 53 2.97 13.35 -1.25
N ARG A 54 2.23 12.87 -0.25
CA ARG A 54 0.97 13.51 0.19
C ARG A 54 1.19 14.94 0.69
N LEU A 55 2.27 15.19 1.43
CA LEU A 55 2.64 16.53 1.86
C LEU A 55 2.92 17.46 0.67
N LEU A 56 3.68 16.99 -0.33
CA LEU A 56 3.97 17.77 -1.53
C LEU A 56 2.72 18.00 -2.38
N LEU A 57 1.84 17.02 -2.52
CA LEU A 57 0.56 17.17 -3.21
C LEU A 57 -0.34 18.20 -2.51
N ALA A 58 -0.42 18.16 -1.18
CA ALA A 58 -1.11 19.17 -0.40
C ALA A 58 -0.56 20.57 -0.68
N PHE A 59 0.77 20.73 -0.68
CA PHE A 59 1.42 21.99 -1.01
C PHE A 59 1.09 22.46 -2.44
N LEU A 60 1.21 21.59 -3.43
CA LEU A 60 0.93 21.89 -4.83
C LEU A 60 -0.54 22.23 -5.09
N HIS A 61 -1.49 21.60 -4.39
CA HIS A 61 -2.90 21.98 -4.47
C HIS A 61 -3.16 23.40 -3.96
N ARG A 62 -2.40 23.86 -2.96
CA ARG A 62 -2.51 25.23 -2.45
C ARG A 62 -1.82 26.27 -3.33
N VAL A 63 -0.80 25.87 -4.09
CA VAL A 63 -0.06 26.76 -4.99
C VAL A 63 -0.68 26.83 -6.38
N PHE A 64 -0.96 25.68 -6.99
CA PHE A 64 -1.39 25.57 -8.38
C PHE A 64 -2.83 25.09 -8.53
N GLY A 65 -3.28 24.16 -7.69
CA GLY A 65 -4.67 23.69 -7.55
C GLY A 65 -5.50 23.71 -8.83
N PRO A 66 -5.10 23.00 -9.91
CA PRO A 66 -5.78 23.12 -11.21
C PRO A 66 -7.25 22.77 -11.06
N ALA A 67 -8.16 23.63 -11.51
CA ALA A 67 -9.60 23.42 -11.37
C ALA A 67 -10.17 22.48 -12.44
N SER A 68 -9.42 22.23 -13.52
CA SER A 68 -9.87 21.50 -14.71
C SER A 68 -8.74 20.71 -15.39
N ILE A 69 -9.11 19.89 -16.38
CA ILE A 69 -8.16 19.19 -17.25
C ILE A 69 -7.30 20.18 -18.04
N ASP A 70 -7.85 21.29 -18.52
CA ASP A 70 -7.12 22.27 -19.33
C ASP A 70 -6.04 22.99 -18.50
N GLU A 71 -6.36 23.38 -17.27
CA GLU A 71 -5.38 23.99 -16.35
C GLU A 71 -4.28 22.98 -15.98
N TRP A 72 -4.65 21.72 -15.75
CA TRP A 72 -3.70 20.66 -15.52
C TRP A 72 -2.80 20.43 -16.74
N ALA A 73 -3.36 20.42 -17.96
CA ALA A 73 -2.61 20.24 -19.20
C ALA A 73 -1.60 21.37 -19.42
N ALA A 74 -1.99 22.61 -19.14
CA ALA A 74 -1.09 23.76 -19.20
C ALA A 74 0.07 23.68 -18.21
N LEU A 75 -0.10 23.03 -17.06
CA LEU A 75 1.01 22.73 -16.13
C LEU A 75 1.87 21.59 -16.68
N TRP A 76 1.24 20.53 -17.21
CA TRP A 76 1.92 19.34 -17.72
C TRP A 76 2.85 19.65 -18.89
N GLU A 77 2.40 20.50 -19.83
CA GLU A 77 3.17 20.90 -21.01
C GLU A 77 4.45 21.67 -20.68
N ARG A 78 4.49 22.39 -19.55
CA ARG A 78 5.71 23.11 -19.12
C ARG A 78 6.83 22.17 -18.72
N GLY A 79 6.51 20.97 -18.23
CA GLY A 79 7.49 19.97 -17.79
C GLY A 79 8.20 20.28 -16.47
N SER A 80 7.94 21.43 -15.86
CA SER A 80 8.45 21.87 -14.55
C SER A 80 7.49 22.86 -13.90
N TRP A 81 7.57 23.01 -12.58
CA TRP A 81 6.81 24.01 -11.85
C TRP A 81 7.42 25.41 -12.02
N ASP A 82 6.58 26.43 -12.07
CA ASP A 82 7.01 27.82 -11.97
C ASP A 82 7.47 28.10 -10.51
N PRO A 83 8.72 28.55 -10.28
CA PRO A 83 9.20 28.88 -8.95
C PRO A 83 8.44 30.06 -8.31
N ASP A 84 7.94 31.03 -9.07
CA ASP A 84 7.41 32.28 -8.50
C ASP A 84 6.16 32.07 -7.62
N PRO A 85 5.14 31.27 -8.01
CA PRO A 85 4.04 30.90 -7.12
C PRO A 85 4.48 30.11 -5.89
N ILE A 86 5.47 29.21 -6.04
CA ILE A 86 6.01 28.41 -4.92
C ILE A 86 6.66 29.34 -3.90
N ASP A 87 7.50 30.27 -4.35
CA ASP A 87 8.25 31.20 -3.51
C ASP A 87 7.32 32.13 -2.74
N ARG A 88 6.27 32.66 -3.38
CA ARG A 88 5.25 33.47 -2.71
C ARG A 88 4.52 32.70 -1.61
N TYR A 89 4.19 31.43 -1.86
CA TYR A 89 3.52 30.60 -0.87
C TYR A 89 4.46 30.19 0.28
N CYS A 90 5.72 29.87 -0.03
CA CYS A 90 6.78 29.67 0.96
C CYS A 90 6.93 30.88 1.87
N GLU A 91 7.03 32.09 1.31
CA GLU A 91 7.18 33.33 2.09
C GLU A 91 5.98 33.58 2.98
N ARG A 92 4.76 33.44 2.44
CA ARG A 92 3.51 33.62 3.19
C ARG A 92 3.42 32.72 4.43
N TRP A 93 3.89 31.48 4.34
CA TRP A 93 3.76 30.48 5.40
C TRP A 93 5.08 30.13 6.09
N ARG A 94 6.12 30.94 5.89
CA ARG A 94 7.47 30.66 6.38
C ARG A 94 7.56 30.38 7.87
N ASN A 95 6.76 31.10 8.66
CA ASN A 95 6.66 30.95 10.12
C ASN A 95 5.99 29.64 10.58
N ARG A 96 5.44 28.83 9.67
CA ARG A 96 4.73 27.58 9.98
C ARG A 96 5.52 26.31 9.67
N PHE A 97 6.70 26.46 9.04
CA PHE A 97 7.55 25.35 8.59
C PHE A 97 8.85 25.19 9.39
N ASN A 98 9.05 25.97 10.45
CA ASN A 98 10.14 25.72 11.39
C ASN A 98 9.78 24.55 12.31
N LEU A 99 10.59 23.49 12.28
CA LEU A 99 10.35 22.26 13.03
C LEU A 99 10.35 22.47 14.56
N PHE A 100 11.10 23.46 15.04
CA PHE A 100 11.27 23.74 16.48
C PHE A 100 10.77 25.13 16.86
N ASP A 101 9.84 25.69 16.09
CA ASP A 101 9.23 26.97 16.43
C ASP A 101 8.55 26.90 17.81
N PRO A 102 8.70 27.91 18.68
CA PRO A 102 8.08 27.89 20.00
C PRO A 102 6.56 28.00 19.96
N THR A 103 5.98 28.57 18.90
CA THR A 103 4.55 28.85 18.79
C THR A 103 3.89 27.97 17.73
N TYR A 104 4.49 27.83 16.56
CA TYR A 104 3.94 27.04 15.45
C TYR A 104 4.93 25.98 14.96
N PRO A 105 5.38 25.04 15.82
CA PRO A 105 6.29 24.00 15.39
C PRO A 105 5.58 23.13 14.35
N PHE A 106 6.24 22.94 13.20
CA PHE A 106 5.64 22.22 12.07
C PHE A 106 5.09 20.85 12.51
N TYR A 107 3.82 20.58 12.20
CA TYR A 107 3.11 19.31 12.49
C TYR A 107 3.07 18.90 13.98
N GLN A 108 3.28 19.85 14.89
CA GLN A 108 3.40 19.60 16.32
C GLN A 108 2.42 20.45 17.13
N THR A 109 2.27 20.09 18.40
CA THR A 109 1.45 20.80 19.37
C THR A 109 2.32 21.23 20.56
N PRO A 110 2.73 22.51 20.63
CA PRO A 110 3.67 22.98 21.65
C PRO A 110 3.10 22.88 23.07
N ALA A 111 1.77 22.94 23.21
CA ALA A 111 1.06 22.85 24.49
C ALA A 111 1.10 21.46 25.14
N VAL A 112 1.62 20.43 24.46
CA VAL A 112 1.80 19.09 25.06
C VAL A 112 2.95 19.12 26.05
N ASP A 113 2.70 18.65 27.28
CA ASP A 113 3.66 18.62 28.38
C ASP A 113 4.82 17.65 28.11
N ALA A 114 6.04 18.19 28.11
CA ALA A 114 7.29 17.47 27.91
C ALA A 114 7.57 16.43 29.01
N SER A 115 6.93 16.51 30.18
CA SER A 115 7.11 15.53 31.27
C SER A 115 6.61 14.12 30.90
N TYR A 116 5.83 13.98 29.82
CA TYR A 116 5.35 12.71 29.27
C TYR A 116 6.26 12.16 28.16
N ALA A 117 7.48 12.69 28.02
CA ALA A 117 8.45 12.29 27.02
C ALA A 117 8.72 10.77 27.04
N LYS A 118 8.79 10.20 25.84
CA LYS A 118 9.24 8.82 25.59
C LYS A 118 10.31 8.83 24.51
N PRO A 119 11.14 7.78 24.42
CA PRO A 119 12.06 7.60 23.30
C PRO A 119 11.38 7.81 21.94
N VAL A 120 12.08 8.49 21.04
CA VAL A 120 11.57 8.84 19.70
C VAL A 120 11.26 7.61 18.83
N ALA A 121 11.78 6.43 19.18
CA ALA A 121 11.39 5.17 18.55
C ALA A 121 9.86 4.94 18.54
N GLY A 122 9.12 5.48 19.53
CA GLY A 122 7.67 5.37 19.57
C GLY A 122 6.93 6.08 18.41
N ILE A 123 7.62 6.92 17.64
CA ILE A 123 7.07 7.56 16.43
C ILE A 123 7.72 7.03 15.13
N VAL A 124 8.56 6.00 15.21
CA VAL A 124 9.23 5.37 14.06
C VAL A 124 8.67 3.95 13.87
N HIS A 125 7.91 3.71 12.80
CA HIS A 125 7.12 2.48 12.60
C HIS A 125 7.89 1.14 12.58
N GLY A 126 9.22 1.14 12.62
CA GLY A 126 10.04 -0.09 12.67
C GLY A 126 11.23 0.02 13.61
N MET A 127 11.21 0.96 14.56
CA MET A 127 12.05 0.91 15.73
C MET A 127 11.22 0.36 16.89
N MET A 128 11.58 -0.83 17.35
CA MET A 128 10.91 -1.47 18.47
C MET A 128 11.75 -1.22 19.72
N LEU A 129 11.31 -0.35 20.63
CA LEU A 129 11.99 -0.12 21.92
C LEU A 129 11.03 -0.38 23.09
N GLY A 130 11.56 -0.94 24.18
CA GLY A 130 10.78 -1.21 25.40
C GLY A 130 10.25 -2.64 25.47
N ASN A 131 8.92 -2.81 25.58
CA ASN A 131 8.28 -4.13 25.81
C ASN A 131 8.18 -5.02 24.55
N TYR A 132 8.76 -4.58 23.45
CA TYR A 132 8.71 -5.29 22.17
C TYR A 132 9.98 -6.11 21.97
N LEU A 133 9.86 -7.26 21.30
CA LEU A 133 11.03 -8.03 20.91
C LEU A 133 11.86 -7.21 19.91
N THR A 134 13.12 -6.92 20.22
CA THR A 134 14.04 -6.33 19.25
C THR A 134 14.55 -7.43 18.33
N LEU A 135 14.37 -7.27 17.03
CA LEU A 135 14.89 -8.17 16.01
C LEU A 135 15.93 -7.41 15.20
N PHE A 136 17.20 -7.81 15.33
CA PHE A 136 18.33 -7.17 14.63
C PHE A 136 18.51 -5.67 14.94
N ASP A 137 18.01 -5.20 16.09
CA ASP A 137 18.19 -3.85 16.63
C ASP A 137 18.86 -3.94 18.01
N HIS A 138 19.94 -3.20 18.19
CA HIS A 138 20.73 -3.14 19.44
C HIS A 138 20.43 -1.90 20.28
N SER A 139 19.48 -1.07 19.85
CA SER A 139 19.04 0.11 20.59
C SER A 139 18.39 -0.29 21.91
N VAL A 140 18.62 0.49 22.97
CA VAL A 140 18.04 0.26 24.30
C VAL A 140 17.29 1.49 24.78
N ALA A 141 16.22 1.31 25.57
CA ALA A 141 15.40 2.42 26.05
C ALA A 141 16.17 3.42 26.93
N THR A 142 17.27 2.99 27.56
CA THR A 142 18.14 3.83 28.39
C THR A 142 19.11 4.71 27.60
N ASP A 143 19.37 4.38 26.34
CA ASP A 143 20.16 5.19 25.40
C ASP A 143 19.49 5.13 24.02
N PRO A 144 18.36 5.85 23.85
CA PRO A 144 17.60 5.78 22.62
C PRO A 144 18.35 6.47 21.48
N PRO A 145 18.18 5.99 20.23
CA PRO A 145 18.84 6.58 19.08
C PRO A 145 18.46 8.05 18.92
N ALA A 146 19.46 8.86 18.57
CA ALA A 146 19.26 10.27 18.28
C ALA A 146 18.92 10.46 16.80
N LEU A 147 17.80 11.10 16.51
CA LEU A 147 17.44 11.48 15.15
C LEU A 147 17.96 12.88 14.83
N SER A 148 18.45 13.06 13.61
CA SER A 148 18.62 14.40 13.05
C SER A 148 17.26 15.11 12.90
N PRO A 149 17.22 16.45 12.82
CA PRO A 149 15.98 17.18 12.56
C PRO A 149 15.29 16.73 11.25
N ALA A 150 16.08 16.43 10.22
CA ALA A 150 15.58 15.91 8.95
C ALA A 150 14.87 14.55 9.10
N GLN A 151 15.45 13.61 9.86
CA GLN A 151 14.83 12.32 10.15
C GLN A 151 13.58 12.48 11.01
N ALA A 152 13.65 13.32 12.05
CA ALA A 152 12.52 13.58 12.93
C ALA A 152 11.32 14.18 12.18
N ALA A 153 11.56 15.13 11.25
CA ALA A 153 10.52 15.70 10.40
C ALA A 153 9.86 14.65 9.49
N ARG A 154 10.64 13.76 8.88
CA ARG A 154 10.14 12.66 8.04
C ARG A 154 9.23 11.71 8.81
N TYR A 155 9.71 11.22 9.96
CA TYR A 155 8.92 10.30 10.78
C TYR A 155 7.70 10.97 11.39
N LEU A 156 7.79 12.26 11.76
CA LEU A 156 6.63 13.03 12.21
C LEU A 156 5.51 13.06 11.17
N VAL A 157 5.84 13.32 9.91
CA VAL A 157 4.86 13.35 8.80
C VAL A 157 4.25 11.96 8.56
N ALA A 158 5.07 10.89 8.61
CA ALA A 158 4.58 9.51 8.48
C ALA A 158 3.71 9.08 9.67
N TYR A 159 4.09 9.47 10.89
CA TYR A 159 3.40 9.12 12.13
C TYR A 159 1.97 9.64 12.16
N GLN A 160 1.74 10.86 11.65
CA GLN A 160 0.38 11.41 11.51
C GLN A 160 -0.53 10.56 10.62
N ALA A 161 0.03 9.89 9.60
CA ALA A 161 -0.73 9.11 8.64
C ALA A 161 -0.93 7.63 9.04
N PHE A 162 0.06 7.04 9.72
CA PHE A 162 0.16 5.59 9.90
C PHE A 162 0.20 5.11 11.36
N ASP A 163 0.01 5.94 12.39
CA ASP A 163 0.02 5.42 13.77
C ASP A 163 -1.02 4.27 13.95
N VAL A 164 -0.65 3.22 14.68
CA VAL A 164 -1.45 2.00 14.83
C VAL A 164 -2.72 2.17 15.67
N GLY A 165 -2.81 3.25 16.45
CA GLY A 165 -3.91 3.47 17.38
C GLY A 165 -3.79 2.66 18.67
N GLY A 166 -4.83 2.67 19.49
CA GLY A 166 -4.86 1.99 20.78
C GLY A 166 -4.66 2.93 21.97
N MET A 167 -4.09 2.40 23.07
CA MET A 167 -3.86 3.18 24.28
C MET A 167 -2.67 4.12 24.08
N ILE A 168 -2.85 5.40 24.39
CA ILE A 168 -1.83 6.45 24.22
C ILE A 168 -1.71 7.32 25.47
N SER A 169 -0.56 8.01 25.61
CA SER A 169 -0.36 9.01 26.65
C SER A 169 -1.38 10.15 26.54
N TYR A 170 -1.78 10.71 27.67
CA TYR A 170 -2.67 11.87 27.80
C TYR A 170 -2.27 12.71 29.02
N GLN A 171 -2.62 14.00 29.03
CA GLN A 171 -2.24 14.94 30.08
C GLN A 171 -3.12 14.81 31.34
N SER A 172 -3.10 13.64 31.95
CA SER A 172 -3.87 13.33 33.17
C SER A 172 -3.64 14.33 34.32
N ARG A 173 -2.45 14.91 34.41
CA ARG A 173 -2.08 15.92 35.43
C ARG A 173 -2.61 17.33 35.12
N HIS A 174 -3.05 17.58 33.89
CA HIS A 174 -3.56 18.87 33.42
C HIS A 174 -5.07 18.83 33.12
N GLY A 175 -5.79 17.91 33.76
CA GLY A 175 -7.27 17.84 33.71
C GLY A 175 -7.84 17.17 32.45
N GLU A 176 -7.02 16.53 31.61
CA GLU A 176 -7.52 15.82 30.43
C GLU A 176 -8.23 14.52 30.83
N GLU A 177 -9.50 14.37 30.44
CA GLU A 177 -10.30 13.19 30.79
C GLU A 177 -9.84 11.93 30.07
N ALA A 178 -9.64 10.85 30.85
CA ALA A 178 -9.20 9.57 30.32
C ALA A 178 -10.18 8.96 29.29
N SER A 179 -11.49 9.12 29.49
CA SER A 179 -12.54 8.66 28.57
C SER A 179 -12.39 9.26 27.17
N VAL A 180 -11.89 10.49 27.08
CA VAL A 180 -11.72 11.23 25.82
C VAL A 180 -10.35 10.95 25.21
N ALA A 181 -9.29 10.98 26.00
CA ALA A 181 -7.92 11.08 25.48
C ALA A 181 -7.09 9.80 25.50
N LYS A 182 -7.44 8.82 26.35
CA LYS A 182 -6.61 7.62 26.60
C LYS A 182 -6.55 6.65 25.41
N TYR A 183 -7.57 6.66 24.56
CA TYR A 183 -7.66 5.75 23.41
C TYR A 183 -7.84 6.50 22.10
N THR A 184 -7.07 6.12 21.09
CA THR A 184 -7.09 6.70 19.76
C THR A 184 -7.37 5.63 18.70
N LYS A 185 -8.10 6.00 17.64
CA LYS A 185 -8.23 5.19 16.43
C LYS A 185 -6.89 5.23 15.67
N ALA A 186 -6.66 4.25 14.80
CA ALA A 186 -5.51 4.24 13.91
C ALA A 186 -5.47 5.49 13.02
N GLY A 187 -4.28 5.83 12.52
CA GLY A 187 -4.10 6.85 11.49
C GLY A 187 -4.89 6.52 10.21
N PRO A 188 -5.14 7.53 9.36
CA PRO A 188 -5.99 7.40 8.17
C PRO A 188 -5.55 6.28 7.21
N LEU A 189 -4.25 5.99 7.13
CA LEU A 189 -3.69 5.09 6.11
C LEU A 189 -3.14 3.78 6.68
N THR A 190 -3.23 3.57 8.00
CA THR A 190 -2.63 2.43 8.72
C THR A 190 -2.92 1.07 8.10
N THR A 191 -4.14 0.87 7.58
CA THR A 191 -4.59 -0.42 7.01
C THR A 191 -4.69 -0.42 5.48
N SER A 192 -4.17 0.62 4.82
CA SER A 192 -4.36 0.85 3.38
C SER A 192 -3.10 0.58 2.58
N ALA A 193 -3.28 0.07 1.37
CA ALA A 193 -2.29 0.14 0.30
C ALA A 193 -2.52 1.44 -0.47
N VAL A 194 -1.72 2.45 -0.16
CA VAL A 194 -1.81 3.79 -0.73
C VAL A 194 -1.18 3.79 -2.11
N ALA A 195 -2.01 4.07 -3.10
CA ALA A 195 -1.65 4.12 -4.51
C ALA A 195 -1.00 5.46 -4.89
N LEU A 196 -0.04 5.39 -5.79
CA LEU A 196 0.62 6.54 -6.38
C LEU A 196 1.03 6.22 -7.82
N VAL A 197 0.62 7.06 -8.77
CA VAL A 197 0.94 6.85 -10.19
C VAL A 197 2.30 7.46 -10.46
N LYS A 198 3.25 6.65 -10.92
CA LYS A 198 4.63 7.06 -11.13
C LYS A 198 4.89 7.45 -12.58
N GLY A 199 5.47 8.64 -12.75
CA GLY A 199 5.97 9.16 -14.02
C GLY A 199 7.47 8.90 -14.23
N ARG A 200 8.06 9.53 -15.25
CA ARG A 200 9.50 9.38 -15.57
C ARG A 200 10.42 10.12 -14.59
N ASN A 201 9.90 11.16 -13.95
CA ASN A 201 10.57 11.97 -12.93
C ASN A 201 9.56 12.35 -11.84
N LEU A 202 10.03 13.03 -10.79
CA LEU A 202 9.20 13.44 -9.66
C LEU A 202 8.15 14.47 -10.09
N PHE A 203 8.45 15.37 -11.03
CA PHE A 203 7.46 16.31 -11.59
C PHE A 203 6.27 15.56 -12.19
N GLN A 204 6.51 14.61 -13.10
CA GLN A 204 5.44 13.82 -13.71
C GLN A 204 4.70 12.99 -12.68
N THR A 205 5.42 12.44 -11.72
CA THR A 205 4.82 11.69 -10.60
C THR A 205 3.86 12.59 -9.81
N LEU A 206 4.29 13.79 -9.40
CA LEU A 206 3.41 14.72 -8.69
C LEU A 206 2.23 15.17 -9.55
N MET A 207 2.44 15.48 -10.83
CA MET A 207 1.37 15.86 -11.75
C MET A 207 0.32 14.76 -11.94
N LEU A 208 0.73 13.50 -12.12
CA LEU A 208 -0.19 12.36 -12.31
C LEU A 208 -1.06 12.10 -11.06
N ASN A 209 -0.64 12.59 -9.90
CA ASN A 209 -1.38 12.49 -8.64
C ASN A 209 -2.00 13.83 -8.21
N LEU A 210 -1.79 14.91 -8.99
CA LEU A 210 -2.37 16.23 -8.74
C LEU A 210 -3.72 16.30 -9.45
N HIS A 211 -4.78 16.17 -8.66
CA HIS A 211 -6.15 16.17 -9.12
C HIS A 211 -6.67 17.55 -9.55
N ALA A 212 -7.78 17.53 -10.29
CA ALA A 212 -8.67 18.70 -10.32
C ALA A 212 -9.10 19.06 -8.89
N TYR A 213 -8.92 20.33 -8.51
CA TYR A 213 -9.15 20.86 -7.18
C TYR A 213 -10.20 21.95 -7.23
N ASN A 214 -11.46 21.53 -7.19
CA ASN A 214 -12.63 22.40 -7.23
C ASN A 214 -13.76 21.77 -6.40
N GLY A 215 -13.82 22.14 -5.12
CA GLY A 215 -14.77 21.57 -4.17
C GLY A 215 -16.22 21.91 -4.45
N ALA A 216 -16.49 23.05 -5.12
CA ALA A 216 -17.84 23.43 -5.53
C ALA A 216 -18.40 22.43 -6.56
N ASP A 217 -17.56 21.99 -7.50
CA ASP A 217 -17.90 21.01 -8.52
C ASP A 217 -17.70 19.55 -8.05
N GLY A 218 -17.33 19.36 -6.77
CA GLY A 218 -17.14 18.04 -6.19
C GLY A 218 -15.85 17.34 -6.63
N LEU A 219 -14.80 18.09 -6.95
CA LEU A 219 -13.51 17.58 -7.42
C LEU A 219 -12.39 17.80 -6.38
N PRO A 220 -11.78 16.76 -5.81
CA PRO A 220 -12.11 15.32 -5.97
C PRO A 220 -13.35 14.86 -5.20
N PHE A 221 -13.88 15.70 -4.31
CA PHE A 221 -15.17 15.55 -3.63
C PHE A 221 -15.64 16.94 -3.15
N HIS A 222 -16.86 17.06 -2.61
CA HIS A 222 -17.39 18.35 -2.19
C HIS A 222 -16.70 18.91 -0.93
N PHE A 223 -16.23 20.15 -1.01
CA PHE A 223 -15.70 20.95 0.09
C PHE A 223 -15.85 22.46 -0.20
N THR A 224 -15.80 23.31 0.84
CA THR A 224 -15.93 24.77 0.69
C THR A 224 -14.71 25.51 1.21
N ASP A 225 -14.22 25.16 2.39
CA ASP A 225 -13.16 25.90 3.12
C ASP A 225 -12.00 24.97 3.46
N ASP A 226 -11.39 24.42 2.41
CA ASP A 226 -10.26 23.52 2.56
C ASP A 226 -8.97 24.28 2.88
N SER A 227 -8.16 23.70 3.75
CA SER A 227 -6.91 24.30 4.22
C SER A 227 -5.94 23.19 4.65
N ALA A 228 -4.65 23.43 4.46
CA ALA A 228 -3.64 22.52 4.99
C ALA A 228 -3.47 22.70 6.51
N ALA A 229 -2.90 21.70 7.20
CA ALA A 229 -2.65 21.78 8.63
C ALA A 229 -1.82 23.00 9.05
N TRP A 230 -0.83 23.41 8.25
CA TRP A 230 0.00 24.58 8.52
C TRP A 230 -0.69 25.92 8.22
N GLU A 231 -1.85 25.92 7.55
CA GLU A 231 -2.61 27.15 7.27
C GLU A 231 -3.60 27.50 8.39
N ARG A 232 -3.85 26.57 9.33
CA ARG A 232 -4.81 26.75 10.44
C ARG A 232 -4.14 27.37 11.65
N ASP A 233 -4.77 28.33 12.30
CA ASP A 233 -4.22 28.91 13.53
C ASP A 233 -4.46 28.04 14.77
N GLU A 234 -5.53 27.25 14.77
CA GLU A 234 -5.85 26.31 15.86
C GLU A 234 -4.93 25.09 15.84
N HIS A 235 -4.31 24.79 16.98
CA HIS A 235 -3.62 23.51 17.17
C HIS A 235 -4.61 22.35 17.28
N PRO A 236 -4.22 21.13 16.83
CA PRO A 236 -5.08 19.96 16.95
C PRO A 236 -5.38 19.64 18.42
N THR A 237 -6.61 19.18 18.67
CA THR A 237 -7.12 18.78 19.99
C THR A 237 -7.68 17.35 19.91
N PRO A 238 -7.87 16.64 21.04
CA PRO A 238 -8.42 15.28 21.04
C PRO A 238 -9.95 15.28 20.77
N ARG A 239 -10.35 15.73 19.58
CA ARG A 239 -11.76 15.86 19.15
C ARG A 239 -12.08 14.98 17.95
N GLU A 240 -13.36 14.68 17.74
CA GLU A 240 -13.85 14.13 16.48
C GLU A 240 -14.21 15.26 15.52
N ARG A 241 -13.73 15.21 14.28
CA ARG A 241 -14.15 16.14 13.22
C ARG A 241 -14.02 15.51 11.83
N ARG A 242 -14.73 16.06 10.86
CA ARG A 242 -14.51 15.74 9.44
C ARG A 242 -13.40 16.63 8.88
N PRO A 243 -12.64 16.15 7.88
CA PRO A 243 -11.81 17.03 7.05
C PRO A 243 -12.64 18.15 6.44
N SER A 244 -12.11 19.38 6.43
CA SER A 244 -12.77 20.50 5.76
C SER A 244 -12.63 20.43 4.23
N GLY A 245 -11.67 19.64 3.74
CA GLY A 245 -11.55 19.27 2.33
C GLY A 245 -10.39 18.31 2.07
N TYR A 246 -9.92 18.29 0.82
CA TYR A 246 -8.93 17.32 0.36
C TYR A 246 -7.53 17.57 0.94
N VAL A 247 -7.06 18.82 0.94
CA VAL A 247 -5.74 19.19 1.47
C VAL A 247 -5.68 18.97 2.98
N ASP A 248 -6.77 19.22 3.70
CA ASP A 248 -6.88 18.85 5.12
C ASP A 248 -6.74 17.34 5.33
N LEU A 249 -7.39 16.52 4.49
CA LEU A 249 -7.26 15.06 4.55
C LEU A 249 -5.82 14.58 4.23
N LEU A 250 -5.14 15.21 3.26
CA LEU A 250 -3.74 14.92 2.95
C LEU A 250 -2.80 15.26 4.11
N THR A 251 -3.17 16.26 4.93
CA THR A 251 -2.34 16.82 6.02
C THR A 251 -2.91 16.54 7.41
N TRP A 252 -3.75 15.50 7.53
CA TRP A 252 -4.54 15.21 8.72
C TRP A 252 -3.68 15.06 9.99
N GLN A 253 -4.06 15.73 11.07
CA GLN A 253 -3.34 15.73 12.35
C GLN A 253 -3.93 14.71 13.33
N SER A 254 -3.74 13.42 13.05
CA SER A 254 -4.29 12.33 13.87
C SER A 254 -3.71 12.27 15.28
N ARG A 255 -2.53 12.85 15.49
CA ARG A 255 -1.79 12.87 16.76
C ARG A 255 -1.37 14.30 17.11
N ARG A 256 -1.29 14.58 18.41
CA ARG A 256 -0.58 15.75 18.93
C ARG A 256 0.82 15.31 19.30
N VAL A 257 1.82 15.77 18.55
CA VAL A 257 3.22 15.39 18.76
C VAL A 257 4.02 16.60 19.20
N ARG A 258 5.02 16.40 20.07
CA ARG A 258 6.02 17.41 20.42
C ARG A 258 7.39 16.76 20.43
N LEU A 259 8.29 17.19 19.54
CA LEU A 259 9.68 16.79 19.52
C LEU A 259 10.47 17.60 20.55
N LEU A 260 11.46 16.96 21.19
CA LEU A 260 12.30 17.61 22.19
C LEU A 260 13.74 17.70 21.64
N PRO A 261 14.13 18.84 21.04
CA PRO A 261 15.47 19.02 20.52
C PRO A 261 16.47 19.16 21.67
N GLU A 262 17.54 18.39 21.59
CA GLU A 262 18.71 18.45 22.46
C GLU A 262 19.85 19.10 21.67
N SER A 263 20.47 20.13 22.25
CA SER A 263 21.72 20.69 21.73
C SER A 263 22.87 20.10 22.54
N SER A 264 23.89 19.56 21.88
CA SER A 264 25.13 19.21 22.58
C SER A 264 25.96 20.46 22.87
N GLU A 265 26.88 20.40 23.83
CA GLU A 265 27.88 21.45 24.01
C GLU A 265 28.77 21.56 22.75
N GLY A 266 29.10 22.80 22.36
CA GLY A 266 29.72 23.09 21.06
C GLY A 266 28.67 23.21 19.95
N ASN A 267 28.99 23.94 18.88
CA ASN A 267 28.06 24.40 17.82
C ASN A 267 27.48 23.27 16.92
N ALA A 268 27.17 22.10 17.47
CA ALA A 268 26.63 20.96 16.75
C ALA A 268 25.13 21.13 16.46
N ALA A 269 24.65 20.50 15.40
CA ALA A 269 23.24 20.49 15.05
C ALA A 269 22.40 19.83 16.16
N PRO A 270 21.19 20.34 16.45
CA PRO A 270 20.32 19.73 17.46
C PRO A 270 19.92 18.32 17.02
N VAL A 271 19.73 17.42 17.98
CA VAL A 271 19.23 16.07 17.76
C VAL A 271 17.95 15.82 18.55
N VAL A 272 17.17 14.81 18.19
CA VAL A 272 15.92 14.45 18.87
C VAL A 272 16.00 13.01 19.35
N ARG A 273 16.07 12.82 20.67
CA ARG A 273 16.02 11.49 21.31
C ARG A 273 14.66 11.17 21.92
N TYR A 274 13.91 12.21 22.28
CA TYR A 274 12.64 12.09 22.95
C TYR A 274 11.55 12.89 22.26
N ALA A 275 10.33 12.37 22.34
CA ALA A 275 9.13 13.03 21.86
C ALA A 275 7.95 12.71 22.78
N VAL A 276 6.91 13.53 22.70
CA VAL A 276 5.60 13.24 23.29
C VAL A 276 4.61 13.03 22.16
N ALA A 277 3.83 11.95 22.21
CA ALA A 277 2.74 11.68 21.28
C ALA A 277 1.45 11.42 22.07
N MET A 278 0.38 12.12 21.70
CA MET A 278 -0.93 12.03 22.33
C MET A 278 -2.03 11.98 21.26
N LYS A 279 -3.25 11.60 21.68
CA LYS A 279 -4.43 11.61 20.82
C LYS A 279 -4.63 13.01 20.20
N GLY A 280 -4.71 13.07 18.87
CA GLY A 280 -5.11 14.24 18.11
C GLY A 280 -6.51 14.07 17.55
N GLU A 281 -6.75 14.58 16.35
CA GLU A 281 -8.07 14.61 15.74
C GLU A 281 -8.46 13.24 15.18
N GLN A 282 -9.74 12.88 15.35
CA GLN A 282 -10.27 11.59 14.95
C GLN A 282 -11.40 11.76 13.95
N PHE A 283 -11.53 10.84 13.00
CA PHE A 283 -12.73 10.79 12.18
C PHE A 283 -13.95 10.40 13.03
N PRO A 284 -15.11 11.05 12.84
CA PRO A 284 -16.32 10.75 13.58
C PRO A 284 -16.87 9.37 13.22
N ALA A 285 -17.74 8.84 14.08
CA ALA A 285 -18.53 7.65 13.74
C ALA A 285 -19.30 7.85 12.43
N GLY A 286 -19.37 6.81 11.59
CA GLY A 286 -20.05 6.86 10.29
C GLY A 286 -19.31 7.64 9.20
N TRP A 287 -18.08 8.12 9.43
CA TRP A 287 -17.23 8.60 8.34
C TRP A 287 -16.79 7.41 7.46
N ASN A 288 -17.05 7.52 6.15
CA ASN A 288 -16.75 6.47 5.18
C ASN A 288 -15.53 6.88 4.33
N PRO A 289 -14.35 6.29 4.53
CA PRO A 289 -13.15 6.66 3.77
C PRO A 289 -13.30 6.51 2.25
N ALA A 290 -14.12 5.56 1.79
CA ALA A 290 -14.31 5.31 0.36
C ALA A 290 -14.92 6.51 -0.40
N ASP A 291 -15.61 7.40 0.30
CA ASP A 291 -16.23 8.58 -0.32
C ASP A 291 -15.22 9.73 -0.50
N TYR A 292 -14.12 9.73 0.25
CA TYR A 292 -13.21 10.88 0.37
C TYR A 292 -11.75 10.59 0.01
N GLU A 293 -11.18 9.44 0.37
CA GLU A 293 -9.75 9.15 0.20
C GLU A 293 -9.42 8.79 -1.26
N PRO A 294 -8.71 9.65 -2.01
CA PRO A 294 -8.51 9.43 -3.45
C PRO A 294 -7.43 8.41 -3.78
N MET A 295 -6.53 8.11 -2.84
CA MET A 295 -5.34 7.30 -3.08
C MET A 295 -5.50 5.84 -2.62
N VAL A 296 -6.70 5.40 -2.23
CA VAL A 296 -6.93 4.05 -1.68
C VAL A 296 -8.06 3.37 -2.44
N ALA A 297 -7.89 2.07 -2.73
CA ALA A 297 -8.96 1.23 -3.24
C ALA A 297 -9.76 0.63 -2.10
N PHE A 298 -11.05 0.39 -2.31
CA PHE A 298 -11.95 -0.18 -1.33
C PHE A 298 -12.72 -1.38 -1.87
N ARG A 299 -13.03 -2.32 -0.99
CA ARG A 299 -13.94 -3.45 -1.27
C ARG A 299 -15.09 -3.43 -0.29
N LYS A 300 -16.28 -3.73 -0.79
CA LYS A 300 -17.47 -3.86 0.04
C LYS A 300 -17.49 -5.22 0.72
N SER A 301 -17.63 -5.24 2.05
CA SER A 301 -17.95 -6.43 2.81
C SER A 301 -19.45 -6.73 2.73
N LEU A 302 -19.79 -7.98 2.44
CA LEU A 302 -21.17 -8.48 2.47
C LEU A 302 -21.67 -8.75 3.91
N LYS A 303 -20.77 -8.77 4.89
CA LYS A 303 -21.06 -8.99 6.31
C LYS A 303 -20.27 -7.97 7.15
N PRO A 304 -20.61 -6.68 7.09
CA PRO A 304 -19.98 -5.68 7.94
C PRO A 304 -20.31 -5.97 9.41
N ARG A 305 -19.40 -5.58 10.31
CA ARG A 305 -19.70 -5.53 11.75
C ARG A 305 -20.70 -4.41 12.01
N ASP A 306 -21.56 -4.58 13.01
CA ASP A 306 -22.56 -3.56 13.37
C ASP A 306 -21.91 -2.20 13.63
N GLY A 307 -22.50 -1.15 13.04
CA GLY A 307 -22.02 0.23 13.16
C GLY A 307 -20.78 0.58 12.33
N MET A 308 -20.20 -0.36 11.58
CA MET A 308 -19.06 -0.10 10.68
C MET A 308 -19.52 0.10 9.23
N PRO A 309 -18.94 1.08 8.49
CA PRO A 309 -19.17 1.20 7.06
C PRO A 309 -18.85 -0.13 6.34
N PRO A 310 -19.61 -0.50 5.30
CA PRO A 310 -19.39 -1.75 4.59
C PRO A 310 -18.16 -1.71 3.68
N TRP A 311 -17.44 -0.58 3.59
CA TRP A 311 -16.29 -0.41 2.72
C TRP A 311 -14.98 -0.52 3.50
N PHE A 312 -14.13 -1.44 3.07
CA PHE A 312 -12.84 -1.72 3.69
C PHE A 312 -11.72 -1.39 2.71
N PRO A 313 -10.65 -0.71 3.15
CA PRO A 313 -9.52 -0.42 2.30
C PRO A 313 -8.85 -1.72 1.85
N ILE A 314 -8.42 -1.76 0.60
CA ILE A 314 -7.46 -2.76 0.13
C ILE A 314 -6.11 -2.42 0.76
N GLY A 315 -5.51 -3.40 1.42
CA GLY A 315 -4.25 -3.27 2.15
C GLY A 315 -3.34 -4.47 1.91
N PHE A 316 -2.12 -4.39 2.42
CA PHE A 316 -1.17 -5.50 2.40
C PHE A 316 -1.64 -6.63 3.32
N GLN A 317 -1.25 -7.86 2.97
CA GLN A 317 -1.43 -9.06 3.77
C GLN A 317 -0.12 -9.87 3.72
N GLU A 318 0.21 -10.56 4.81
CA GLU A 318 1.47 -11.31 4.90
C GLU A 318 1.55 -12.48 3.92
N ASP A 319 0.43 -13.17 3.68
CA ASP A 319 0.33 -14.39 2.90
C ASP A 319 -0.34 -14.21 1.53
N ARG A 320 -0.60 -12.96 1.13
CA ARG A 320 -1.22 -12.62 -0.16
C ARG A 320 -0.50 -11.46 -0.83
N ALA A 321 -0.02 -11.72 -2.05
CA ALA A 321 0.56 -10.69 -2.91
C ALA A 321 -0.51 -9.71 -3.38
N LEU A 322 -0.22 -8.40 -3.30
CA LEU A 322 -1.21 -7.33 -3.51
C LEU A 322 -1.72 -7.27 -4.96
N TRP A 323 -0.89 -7.68 -5.93
CA TRP A 323 -1.29 -7.72 -7.35
C TRP A 323 -2.51 -8.61 -7.62
N ARG A 324 -2.82 -9.56 -6.74
CA ARG A 324 -4.04 -10.40 -6.81
C ARG A 324 -5.32 -9.59 -6.57
N ASP A 325 -5.20 -8.38 -6.03
CA ASP A 325 -6.31 -7.44 -5.81
C ASP A 325 -6.36 -6.33 -6.89
N SER A 326 -5.59 -6.48 -7.98
CA SER A 326 -5.52 -5.53 -9.10
C SER A 326 -6.86 -5.19 -9.76
N LEU A 327 -7.85 -6.10 -9.74
CA LEU A 327 -9.20 -5.79 -10.23
C LEU A 327 -9.83 -4.63 -9.47
N ALA A 328 -9.71 -4.62 -8.14
CA ALA A 328 -10.21 -3.52 -7.31
C ALA A 328 -9.33 -2.26 -7.42
N LEU A 329 -8.06 -2.41 -7.81
CA LEU A 329 -7.17 -1.27 -8.07
C LEU A 329 -7.48 -0.61 -9.42
N PHE A 330 -7.84 -1.35 -10.47
CA PHE A 330 -7.97 -0.79 -11.82
C PHE A 330 -9.41 -0.38 -12.19
N GLN A 331 -10.43 -1.06 -11.67
CA GLN A 331 -11.83 -0.69 -11.93
C GLN A 331 -12.72 -0.72 -10.69
N SER A 332 -13.64 0.25 -10.67
CA SER A 332 -14.77 0.26 -9.74
C SER A 332 -15.88 -0.63 -10.26
N VAL A 333 -16.38 -1.53 -9.43
CA VAL A 333 -17.56 -2.36 -9.71
C VAL A 333 -18.65 -1.93 -8.76
N SER A 334 -19.75 -1.39 -9.30
CA SER A 334 -20.85 -0.85 -8.50
C SER A 334 -21.31 -1.84 -7.44
N GLY A 335 -21.32 -1.38 -6.18
CA GLY A 335 -21.71 -2.19 -5.03
C GLY A 335 -20.72 -3.28 -4.61
N GLN A 336 -19.55 -3.41 -5.24
CA GLN A 336 -18.54 -4.43 -4.92
C GLN A 336 -17.16 -3.85 -4.61
N SER A 337 -16.64 -2.96 -5.46
CA SER A 337 -15.31 -2.35 -5.30
C SER A 337 -15.30 -0.91 -5.78
N ALA A 338 -14.44 -0.10 -5.19
CA ALA A 338 -14.11 1.24 -5.63
C ALA A 338 -12.60 1.34 -5.83
N ARG A 339 -12.16 1.71 -7.03
CA ARG A 339 -10.74 1.98 -7.29
C ARG A 339 -10.31 3.30 -6.63
N PRO A 340 -9.00 3.57 -6.49
CA PRO A 340 -8.53 4.87 -6.06
C PRO A 340 -9.06 5.95 -7.01
N LYS A 341 -9.72 6.99 -6.49
CA LYS A 341 -10.29 8.09 -7.30
C LYS A 341 -9.22 8.78 -8.17
N MET A 342 -7.96 8.73 -7.74
CA MET A 342 -6.82 9.16 -8.56
C MET A 342 -6.65 8.44 -9.88
N LEU A 343 -7.13 7.22 -9.98
CA LEU A 343 -7.15 6.49 -11.24
C LEU A 343 -8.35 6.87 -12.11
N ASP A 344 -9.44 7.40 -11.55
CA ASP A 344 -10.49 8.05 -12.36
C ASP A 344 -9.95 9.29 -13.06
N TRP A 345 -9.14 10.08 -12.36
CA TRP A 345 -8.47 11.25 -12.92
C TRP A 345 -7.49 10.88 -14.05
N VAL A 346 -6.58 9.93 -13.81
CA VAL A 346 -5.64 9.45 -14.84
C VAL A 346 -6.37 8.80 -16.02
N ALA A 347 -7.46 8.08 -15.76
CA ALA A 347 -8.30 7.51 -16.81
C ALA A 347 -8.89 8.59 -17.73
N GLY A 348 -9.44 9.67 -17.17
CA GLY A 348 -9.95 10.82 -17.93
C GLY A 348 -8.84 11.53 -18.73
N LEU A 349 -7.69 11.79 -18.11
CA LEU A 349 -6.53 12.39 -18.78
C LEU A 349 -5.97 11.53 -19.93
N ALA A 350 -6.14 10.21 -19.88
CA ALA A 350 -5.74 9.32 -20.96
C ALA A 350 -6.80 9.18 -22.07
N ALA A 351 -8.08 9.22 -21.71
CA ALA A 351 -9.18 9.08 -22.66
C ALA A 351 -9.37 10.35 -23.50
N GLU A 352 -9.37 11.51 -22.85
CA GLU A 352 -9.75 12.80 -23.46
C GLU A 352 -8.68 13.88 -23.28
N GLY A 353 -7.65 13.61 -22.48
CA GLY A 353 -6.60 14.57 -22.13
C GLY A 353 -5.24 14.30 -22.80
N PRO A 354 -4.19 14.99 -22.31
CA PRO A 354 -2.87 15.05 -22.96
C PRO A 354 -2.01 13.79 -22.78
N LEU A 355 -2.43 12.80 -21.97
CA LEU A 355 -1.64 11.59 -21.76
C LEU A 355 -1.75 10.63 -22.95
N GLY A 356 -2.90 10.62 -23.61
CA GLY A 356 -3.21 9.74 -24.73
C GLY A 356 -3.63 8.32 -24.30
N TYR A 357 -4.49 7.70 -25.11
CA TYR A 357 -5.14 6.43 -24.79
C TYR A 357 -4.18 5.27 -24.50
N ARG A 358 -3.00 5.28 -25.14
CA ARG A 358 -1.97 4.23 -25.00
C ARG A 358 -0.92 4.55 -23.92
N ALA A 359 -1.16 5.53 -23.06
CA ALA A 359 -0.24 5.88 -21.99
C ALA A 359 0.05 4.68 -21.08
N ARG A 360 1.31 4.59 -20.62
CA ARG A 360 1.78 3.53 -19.72
C ARG A 360 2.52 4.15 -18.56
N PHE A 361 2.07 3.79 -17.36
CA PHE A 361 2.67 4.23 -16.12
C PHE A 361 3.00 3.03 -15.24
N ALA A 362 3.52 3.32 -14.06
CA ALA A 362 3.56 2.37 -12.97
C ALA A 362 2.65 2.84 -11.83
N LEU A 363 2.04 1.89 -11.14
CA LEU A 363 1.30 2.12 -9.90
C LEU A 363 2.16 1.65 -8.74
N ASP A 364 2.69 2.59 -7.97
CA ASP A 364 3.36 2.32 -6.71
C ASP A 364 2.32 2.19 -5.59
N LEU A 365 2.47 1.18 -4.75
CA LEU A 365 1.58 0.86 -3.65
C LEU A 365 2.40 0.78 -2.36
N TYR A 366 2.04 1.60 -1.37
CA TYR A 366 2.75 1.75 -0.10
C TYR A 366 1.85 1.45 1.07
N GLY A 367 2.35 0.78 2.10
CA GLY A 367 1.54 0.53 3.29
C GLY A 367 2.21 -0.43 4.26
N MET A 368 1.44 -0.80 5.29
CA MET A 368 1.87 -1.73 6.32
C MET A 368 0.77 -2.70 6.73
N VAL A 369 1.19 -3.72 7.45
CA VAL A 369 0.35 -4.74 8.07
C VAL A 369 0.57 -4.68 9.56
N THR A 370 -0.53 -4.75 10.29
CA THR A 370 -0.53 -4.68 11.74
C THR A 370 -1.26 -5.89 12.31
N ASP A 371 -0.69 -6.53 13.33
CA ASP A 371 -1.41 -7.41 14.23
C ASP A 371 -1.62 -6.69 15.56
N GLN A 372 -2.86 -6.25 15.79
CA GLN A 372 -3.22 -5.33 16.86
C GLN A 372 -2.38 -4.03 16.80
N ALA A 373 -1.51 -3.79 17.79
CA ALA A 373 -0.64 -2.62 17.85
C ALA A 373 0.79 -2.91 17.33
N ASN A 374 1.06 -4.12 16.82
CA ASN A 374 2.37 -4.50 16.30
C ASN A 374 2.39 -4.34 14.78
N VAL A 375 3.40 -3.65 14.25
CA VAL A 375 3.68 -3.63 12.81
C VAL A 375 4.41 -4.93 12.46
N THR A 376 3.82 -5.76 11.62
CA THR A 376 4.40 -7.05 11.22
C THR A 376 5.13 -6.97 9.88
N LEU A 377 4.70 -6.05 9.02
CA LEU A 377 5.27 -5.82 7.70
C LEU A 377 5.01 -4.38 7.28
N TRP A 378 5.95 -3.77 6.58
CA TRP A 378 5.65 -2.67 5.65
C TRP A 378 6.15 -3.04 4.26
N ARG A 379 5.58 -2.43 3.23
CA ARG A 379 5.94 -2.79 1.87
C ARG A 379 5.72 -1.65 0.90
N HIS A 380 6.55 -1.65 -0.13
CA HIS A 380 6.33 -0.96 -1.39
C HIS A 380 6.28 -2.01 -2.50
N GLU A 381 5.19 -2.04 -3.26
CA GLU A 381 5.05 -2.86 -4.47
C GLU A 381 4.82 -1.95 -5.69
N ARG A 382 5.25 -2.38 -6.87
CA ARG A 382 5.07 -1.66 -8.13
C ARG A 382 4.36 -2.54 -9.15
N LEU A 383 3.26 -2.05 -9.71
CA LEU A 383 2.50 -2.73 -10.76
C LEU A 383 2.55 -1.92 -12.08
N PRO A 384 2.57 -2.57 -13.25
CA PRO A 384 2.32 -1.89 -14.51
C PRO A 384 0.91 -1.30 -14.52
N LEU A 385 0.77 -0.08 -15.04
CA LEU A 385 -0.51 0.63 -15.15
C LEU A 385 -0.68 1.17 -16.57
N PRO A 386 -1.11 0.32 -17.52
CA PRO A 386 -1.48 0.80 -18.84
C PRO A 386 -2.87 1.44 -18.79
N ALA A 387 -2.99 2.65 -19.34
CA ALA A 387 -4.25 3.40 -19.37
C ALA A 387 -5.41 2.64 -20.04
N PRO A 388 -5.21 1.79 -21.08
CA PRO A 388 -6.30 0.99 -21.63
C PRO A 388 -7.01 0.12 -20.59
N LEU A 389 -6.33 -0.44 -19.58
CA LEU A 389 -7.00 -1.24 -18.54
C LEU A 389 -7.93 -0.42 -17.63
N LEU A 390 -7.78 0.91 -17.62
CA LEU A 390 -8.63 1.81 -16.85
C LEU A 390 -9.91 2.22 -17.59
N ASN A 391 -9.89 2.15 -18.94
CA ASN A 391 -10.91 2.72 -19.83
C ASN A 391 -11.58 1.69 -20.76
N ASP A 392 -10.94 0.55 -21.01
CA ASP A 392 -11.42 -0.50 -21.92
C ASP A 392 -11.93 -1.69 -21.13
N ARG A 393 -13.23 -1.98 -21.30
CA ARG A 393 -13.92 -3.05 -20.61
C ARG A 393 -13.49 -4.44 -21.08
N GLU A 394 -13.26 -4.63 -22.38
CA GLU A 394 -12.89 -5.94 -22.94
C GLU A 394 -11.51 -6.37 -22.43
N ARG A 395 -10.55 -5.44 -22.43
CA ARG A 395 -9.21 -5.68 -21.87
C ARG A 395 -9.24 -5.98 -20.37
N PHE A 396 -10.13 -5.31 -19.64
CA PHE A 396 -10.31 -5.58 -18.21
C PHE A 396 -10.97 -6.94 -17.95
N GLU A 397 -11.93 -7.36 -18.77
CA GLU A 397 -12.55 -8.69 -18.70
C GLU A 397 -11.51 -9.81 -18.95
N LEU A 398 -10.56 -9.61 -19.88
CA LEU A 398 -9.42 -10.51 -20.06
C LEU A 398 -8.53 -10.60 -18.80
N LEU A 399 -8.23 -9.46 -18.15
CA LEU A 399 -7.49 -9.46 -16.89
C LEU A 399 -8.24 -10.20 -15.77
N GLN A 400 -9.56 -9.99 -15.68
CA GLN A 400 -10.43 -10.66 -14.74
C GLN A 400 -10.42 -12.17 -14.95
N GLU A 401 -10.53 -12.62 -16.18
CA GLU A 401 -10.47 -14.05 -16.53
C GLU A 401 -9.11 -14.65 -16.20
N ALA A 402 -8.02 -13.95 -16.53
CA ALA A 402 -6.66 -14.40 -16.21
C ALA A 402 -6.45 -14.59 -14.70
N LEU A 403 -6.88 -13.62 -13.87
CA LEU A 403 -6.79 -13.73 -12.42
C LEU A 403 -7.70 -14.83 -11.86
N ALA A 404 -8.91 -14.97 -12.40
CA ALA A 404 -9.83 -16.03 -12.00
C ALA A 404 -9.24 -17.42 -12.29
N LEU A 405 -8.57 -17.60 -13.43
CA LEU A 405 -7.86 -18.84 -13.77
C LEU A 405 -6.74 -19.12 -12.76
N ALA A 406 -5.92 -18.12 -12.43
CA ALA A 406 -4.82 -18.27 -11.48
C ALA A 406 -5.31 -18.64 -10.07
N GLU A 407 -6.36 -17.97 -9.57
CA GLU A 407 -6.98 -18.24 -8.28
C GLU A 407 -7.63 -19.64 -8.28
N ARG A 408 -8.32 -20.03 -9.37
CA ARG A 408 -8.90 -21.37 -9.53
C ARG A 408 -7.83 -22.46 -9.44
N ILE A 409 -6.72 -22.34 -10.16
CA ILE A 409 -5.61 -23.32 -10.10
C ILE A 409 -4.96 -23.34 -8.70
N SER A 410 -4.89 -22.20 -8.01
CA SER A 410 -4.33 -22.15 -6.66
C SER A 410 -5.10 -23.02 -5.66
N THR A 411 -6.39 -23.30 -5.91
CA THR A 411 -7.19 -24.21 -5.07
C THR A 411 -6.63 -25.63 -5.01
N LEU A 412 -5.83 -26.04 -6.01
CA LEU A 412 -5.13 -27.32 -6.02
C LEU A 412 -3.96 -27.36 -5.04
N LEU A 413 -3.43 -26.19 -4.68
CA LEU A 413 -2.17 -25.98 -3.94
C LEU A 413 -2.39 -25.51 -2.50
N VAL A 414 -3.63 -25.54 -2.00
CA VAL A 414 -3.98 -25.13 -0.63
C VAL A 414 -4.75 -26.25 0.07
N ASN A 415 -4.78 -26.21 1.41
CA ASN A 415 -5.63 -27.13 2.17
C ASN A 415 -7.10 -26.72 2.00
N GLY A 416 -7.87 -27.50 1.24
CA GLY A 416 -9.27 -27.19 0.98
C GLY A 416 -9.94 -28.22 0.09
N ASP A 417 -11.08 -27.82 -0.47
CA ASP A 417 -11.84 -28.62 -1.42
C ASP A 417 -11.86 -27.94 -2.80
N VAL A 418 -11.81 -28.77 -3.82
CA VAL A 418 -11.92 -28.40 -5.22
C VAL A 418 -13.32 -28.76 -5.71
N THR A 419 -13.99 -27.81 -6.36
CA THR A 419 -15.28 -28.06 -7.00
C THR A 419 -15.05 -28.62 -8.39
N VAL A 420 -15.62 -29.80 -8.67
CA VAL A 420 -15.54 -30.48 -9.95
C VAL A 420 -16.94 -30.73 -10.46
N THR A 421 -17.17 -30.49 -11.75
CA THR A 421 -18.43 -30.81 -12.42
C THR A 421 -18.30 -32.18 -13.06
N GLY A 422 -19.14 -33.14 -12.65
CA GLY A 422 -19.18 -34.46 -13.25
C GLY A 422 -19.79 -34.46 -14.66
N ALA A 423 -19.61 -35.55 -15.40
CA ALA A 423 -20.25 -35.76 -16.71
C ALA A 423 -21.80 -35.73 -16.63
N ASP A 424 -22.36 -35.91 -15.43
CA ASP A 424 -23.79 -35.77 -15.12
C ASP A 424 -24.23 -34.31 -14.90
N GLY A 425 -23.33 -33.34 -15.10
CA GLY A 425 -23.56 -31.91 -14.87
C GLY A 425 -23.61 -31.51 -13.39
N LYS A 426 -23.42 -32.45 -12.44
CA LYS A 426 -23.49 -32.16 -11.00
C LYS A 426 -22.14 -31.70 -10.47
N THR A 427 -22.16 -30.66 -9.65
CA THR A 427 -20.97 -30.18 -8.94
C THR A 427 -20.74 -30.99 -7.66
N ARG A 428 -19.49 -31.41 -7.44
CA ARG A 428 -19.05 -32.16 -6.26
C ARG A 428 -17.80 -31.49 -5.69
N LYS A 429 -17.68 -31.50 -4.36
CA LYS A 429 -16.48 -31.05 -3.67
C LYS A 429 -15.61 -32.26 -3.34
N ILE A 430 -14.37 -32.24 -3.80
CA ILE A 430 -13.37 -33.26 -3.47
C ILE A 430 -12.18 -32.60 -2.78
N PRO A 431 -11.40 -33.32 -1.95
CA PRO A 431 -10.18 -32.79 -1.37
C PRO A 431 -9.23 -32.28 -2.45
N SER A 432 -8.59 -31.13 -2.21
CA SER A 432 -7.50 -30.66 -3.07
C SER A 432 -6.35 -31.68 -3.11
N PRO A 433 -5.53 -31.69 -4.17
CA PRO A 433 -4.31 -32.51 -4.21
C PRO A 433 -3.40 -32.33 -2.99
N LEU A 434 -3.21 -31.09 -2.50
CA LEU A 434 -2.42 -30.87 -1.27
C LEU A 434 -3.08 -31.48 -0.03
N ARG A 435 -4.41 -31.35 0.10
CA ARG A 435 -5.16 -31.97 1.21
C ARG A 435 -5.09 -33.50 1.14
N LEU A 436 -5.22 -34.08 -0.05
CA LEU A 436 -5.10 -35.52 -0.29
C LEU A 436 -3.70 -36.04 0.05
N PHE A 437 -2.65 -35.28 -0.30
CA PHE A 437 -1.28 -35.57 0.08
C PHE A 437 -1.13 -35.62 1.61
N ALA A 438 -1.57 -34.58 2.31
CA ALA A 438 -1.50 -34.50 3.77
C ALA A 438 -2.31 -35.60 4.47
N GLN A 439 -3.50 -35.93 3.95
CA GLN A 439 -4.31 -37.05 4.45
C GLN A 439 -3.58 -38.38 4.34
N THR A 440 -3.03 -38.68 3.17
CA THR A 440 -2.33 -39.95 2.91
C THR A 440 -1.03 -40.03 3.71
N LEU A 441 -0.35 -38.90 3.92
CA LEU A 441 0.87 -38.85 4.72
C LEU A 441 0.58 -39.07 6.22
N ALA A 442 -0.52 -38.50 6.72
CA ALA A 442 -0.95 -38.64 8.11
C ALA A 442 -1.47 -40.05 8.44
N ALA A 443 -2.16 -40.68 7.50
CA ALA A 443 -2.67 -42.04 7.62
C ALA A 443 -2.47 -42.79 6.30
N PRO A 444 -1.37 -43.57 6.17
CA PRO A 444 -1.08 -44.33 4.95
C PRO A 444 -2.03 -45.51 4.74
N ASP A 445 -2.69 -46.01 5.78
CA ASP A 445 -3.71 -47.05 5.69
C ASP A 445 -5.08 -46.43 5.39
N ASP A 446 -5.74 -46.92 4.35
CA ASP A 446 -7.03 -46.39 3.88
C ASP A 446 -8.16 -46.68 4.88
N ALA A 447 -7.96 -47.63 5.81
CA ALA A 447 -8.89 -47.92 6.90
C ALA A 447 -8.85 -46.87 8.03
N VAL A 448 -7.82 -46.02 8.08
CA VAL A 448 -7.60 -45.05 9.15
C VAL A 448 -7.92 -43.64 8.65
N THR A 449 -8.87 -42.97 9.30
CA THR A 449 -9.15 -41.56 9.02
C THR A 449 -8.25 -40.67 9.88
N PRO A 450 -7.36 -39.85 9.29
CA PRO A 450 -6.48 -38.98 10.06
C PRO A 450 -7.26 -37.80 10.67
N SER A 451 -6.78 -37.29 11.80
CA SER A 451 -7.34 -36.10 12.43
C SER A 451 -7.31 -34.90 11.47
N PRO A 452 -8.43 -34.15 11.31
CA PRO A 452 -8.46 -32.95 10.49
C PRO A 452 -7.42 -31.89 10.90
N ALA A 453 -7.12 -31.78 12.20
CA ALA A 453 -6.11 -30.85 12.71
C ALA A 453 -4.69 -31.23 12.26
N THR A 454 -4.37 -32.54 12.27
CA THR A 454 -3.09 -33.06 11.78
C THR A 454 -2.93 -32.82 10.28
N VAL A 455 -3.98 -33.10 9.50
CA VAL A 455 -3.99 -32.86 8.04
C VAL A 455 -3.76 -31.38 7.74
N LYS A 456 -4.46 -30.50 8.46
CA LYS A 456 -4.31 -29.04 8.33
C LYS A 456 -2.88 -28.60 8.62
N SER A 457 -2.31 -29.04 9.76
CA SER A 457 -0.94 -28.72 10.16
C SER A 457 0.11 -29.16 9.13
N ILE A 458 -0.02 -30.38 8.59
CA ILE A 458 0.87 -30.87 7.53
C ILE A 458 0.71 -30.02 6.26
N ALA A 459 -0.52 -29.81 5.78
CA ALA A 459 -0.74 -29.08 4.54
C ALA A 459 -0.27 -27.61 4.62
N GLU A 460 -0.50 -26.94 5.75
CA GLU A 460 -0.14 -25.54 5.98
C GLU A 460 1.37 -25.32 6.21
N SER A 461 2.12 -26.37 6.59
CA SER A 461 3.58 -26.27 6.70
C SER A 461 4.30 -26.34 5.36
N LEU A 462 3.69 -26.99 4.35
CA LEU A 462 4.30 -27.23 3.04
C LEU A 462 4.20 -26.02 2.08
N LYS A 463 3.14 -25.22 2.18
CA LYS A 463 2.89 -23.94 1.46
C LYS A 463 3.31 -23.90 -0.04
N PRO A 464 2.94 -24.87 -0.91
CA PRO A 464 3.26 -24.77 -2.34
C PRO A 464 2.62 -23.54 -3.01
N SER A 465 1.48 -23.08 -2.51
CA SER A 465 0.84 -21.85 -2.97
C SER A 465 1.72 -20.60 -2.85
N ALA A 466 2.60 -20.51 -1.85
CA ALA A 466 3.52 -19.38 -1.70
C ALA A 466 4.56 -19.34 -2.82
N VAL A 467 5.08 -20.50 -3.23
CA VAL A 467 6.00 -20.62 -4.39
C VAL A 467 5.27 -20.31 -5.68
N TYR A 468 4.04 -20.80 -5.83
CA TYR A 468 3.21 -20.53 -6.99
C TYR A 468 2.95 -19.03 -7.19
N TRP A 469 2.43 -18.34 -6.17
CA TRP A 469 2.11 -16.91 -6.27
C TRP A 469 3.34 -16.03 -6.44
N SER A 470 4.46 -16.36 -5.78
CA SER A 470 5.71 -15.60 -5.94
C SER A 470 6.27 -15.72 -7.36
N ARG A 471 6.22 -16.92 -7.97
CA ARG A 471 6.68 -17.14 -9.35
C ARG A 471 5.78 -16.50 -10.41
N LEU A 472 4.48 -16.35 -10.13
CA LEU A 472 3.54 -15.71 -11.07
C LEU A 472 3.62 -14.18 -11.11
N ALA A 473 4.28 -13.52 -10.16
CA ALA A 473 4.30 -12.04 -10.09
C ALA A 473 4.90 -11.38 -11.36
N VAL A 474 6.01 -11.89 -11.88
CA VAL A 474 6.65 -11.36 -13.08
C VAL A 474 5.84 -11.70 -14.35
N PRO A 475 5.42 -12.96 -14.59
CA PRO A 475 4.50 -13.29 -15.68
C PRO A 475 3.22 -12.46 -15.66
N PHE A 476 2.62 -12.22 -14.49
CA PHE A 476 1.42 -11.40 -14.36
C PHE A 476 1.68 -9.95 -14.78
N SER A 477 2.81 -9.37 -14.37
CA SER A 477 3.18 -8.01 -14.76
C SER A 477 3.38 -7.88 -16.28
N ARG A 478 3.90 -8.92 -16.94
CA ARG A 478 4.01 -8.96 -18.41
C ARG A 478 2.63 -9.01 -19.06
N LEU A 479 1.74 -9.87 -18.57
CA LEU A 479 0.35 -9.94 -19.04
C LEU A 479 -0.35 -8.58 -18.93
N VAL A 480 -0.27 -7.92 -17.77
CA VAL A 480 -0.84 -6.58 -17.56
C VAL A 480 -0.29 -5.59 -18.59
N SER A 481 1.03 -5.60 -18.81
CA SER A 481 1.67 -4.69 -19.78
C SER A 481 1.25 -4.96 -21.23
N GLU A 482 1.06 -6.24 -21.58
CA GLU A 482 0.62 -6.70 -22.90
C GLU A 482 -0.83 -6.30 -23.18
N LEU A 483 -1.72 -6.45 -22.20
CA LEU A 483 -3.10 -5.96 -22.25
C LEU A 483 -3.18 -4.43 -22.41
N GLY A 484 -2.08 -3.70 -22.19
CA GLY A 484 -1.95 -2.28 -22.49
C GLY A 484 -1.50 -1.93 -23.92
N GLY A 485 -1.30 -2.91 -24.79
CA GLY A 485 -0.76 -2.74 -26.15
C GLY A 485 -1.63 -3.33 -27.23
N ASP A 486 -1.02 -3.58 -28.39
CA ASP A 486 -1.59 -4.45 -29.40
C ASP A 486 -1.38 -5.90 -28.92
N VAL A 487 -2.46 -6.67 -28.84
CA VAL A 487 -2.45 -8.03 -28.30
C VAL A 487 -2.08 -8.98 -29.44
N ASP A 488 -0.88 -9.55 -29.39
CA ASP A 488 -0.38 -10.47 -30.41
C ASP A 488 -0.82 -11.91 -30.09
N GLY A 489 -1.88 -12.43 -30.72
CA GLY A 489 -2.38 -13.78 -30.45
C GLY A 489 -3.23 -13.86 -29.18
N ASP A 490 -3.23 -15.00 -28.49
CA ASP A 490 -4.09 -15.22 -27.31
C ASP A 490 -3.30 -15.04 -25.99
N PRO A 491 -3.51 -13.92 -25.25
CA PRO A 491 -2.84 -13.66 -23.98
C PRO A 491 -3.26 -14.65 -22.88
N LEU A 492 -4.51 -15.15 -22.92
CA LEU A 492 -5.01 -16.12 -21.95
C LEU A 492 -4.38 -17.49 -22.15
N ALA A 493 -4.16 -17.91 -23.40
CA ALA A 493 -3.45 -19.14 -23.69
C ALA A 493 -2.01 -19.12 -23.18
N ARG A 494 -1.27 -18.01 -23.41
CA ARG A 494 0.08 -17.83 -22.86
C ARG A 494 0.08 -17.83 -21.33
N TRP A 495 -0.87 -17.11 -20.73
CA TRP A 495 -1.02 -17.07 -19.28
C TRP A 495 -1.33 -18.45 -18.68
N ALA A 496 -2.19 -19.23 -19.33
CA ALA A 496 -2.52 -20.60 -18.93
C ALA A 496 -1.30 -21.53 -18.97
N LEU A 497 -0.43 -21.40 -19.99
CA LEU A 497 0.85 -22.13 -20.06
C LEU A 497 1.76 -21.77 -18.89
N GLU A 498 1.87 -20.48 -18.54
CA GLU A 498 2.68 -20.05 -17.39
C GLU A 498 2.13 -20.57 -16.06
N ILE A 499 0.81 -20.52 -15.87
CA ILE A 499 0.13 -21.11 -14.72
C ILE A 499 0.39 -22.60 -14.64
N GLN A 500 0.25 -23.33 -15.74
CA GLN A 500 0.46 -24.77 -15.80
C GLN A 500 1.87 -25.14 -15.32
N ARG A 501 2.90 -24.54 -15.95
CA ARG A 501 4.30 -24.79 -15.60
C ARG A 501 4.59 -24.43 -14.14
N THR A 502 4.08 -23.30 -13.69
CA THR A 502 4.33 -22.80 -12.33
C THR A 502 3.64 -23.67 -11.27
N ALA A 503 2.39 -24.07 -11.51
CA ALA A 503 1.64 -24.95 -10.61
C ALA A 503 2.30 -26.33 -10.52
N GLN A 504 2.71 -26.91 -11.65
CA GLN A 504 3.43 -28.19 -11.69
C GLN A 504 4.73 -28.12 -10.89
N ALA A 505 5.53 -27.08 -11.12
CA ALA A 505 6.80 -26.92 -10.42
C ALA A 505 6.61 -26.67 -8.91
N ALA A 506 5.61 -25.88 -8.52
CA ALA A 506 5.31 -25.60 -7.11
C ALA A 506 4.80 -26.84 -6.37
N PHE A 507 3.90 -27.61 -6.99
CA PHE A 507 3.36 -28.82 -6.39
C PHE A 507 4.41 -29.94 -6.34
N GLY A 508 5.08 -30.21 -7.46
CA GLY A 508 6.14 -31.22 -7.57
C GLY A 508 7.28 -30.96 -6.60
N GLY A 509 7.73 -29.71 -6.48
CA GLY A 509 8.80 -29.33 -5.55
C GLY A 509 8.50 -29.68 -4.09
N VAL A 510 7.24 -29.63 -3.67
CA VAL A 510 6.80 -29.98 -2.31
C VAL A 510 6.67 -31.49 -2.11
N ILE A 511 6.03 -32.19 -3.04
CA ILE A 511 5.78 -33.63 -2.85
C ILE A 511 7.05 -34.48 -3.03
N HIS A 512 8.05 -33.96 -3.75
CA HIS A 512 9.35 -34.62 -3.94
C HIS A 512 10.43 -34.17 -2.95
N SER A 513 10.18 -33.17 -2.09
CA SER A 513 11.16 -32.73 -1.09
C SER A 513 11.15 -33.57 0.20
N LEU A 514 10.16 -34.47 0.37
CA LEU A 514 10.07 -35.31 1.56
C LEU A 514 10.95 -36.56 1.44
N ASP A 515 11.34 -37.09 2.60
CA ASP A 515 12.06 -38.36 2.73
C ASP A 515 11.36 -39.50 1.96
N PRO A 516 12.09 -40.34 1.20
CA PRO A 516 11.54 -41.37 0.32
C PRO A 516 10.92 -42.59 1.05
N SER A 517 10.38 -42.40 2.24
CA SER A 517 9.59 -43.40 2.94
C SER A 517 8.39 -43.90 2.10
N ALA A 518 8.02 -45.16 2.27
CA ALA A 518 6.89 -45.76 1.55
C ALA A 518 5.57 -44.97 1.72
N ARG A 519 5.34 -44.38 2.90
CA ARG A 519 4.20 -43.49 3.15
C ARG A 519 4.23 -42.23 2.28
N ALA A 520 5.39 -41.60 2.14
CA ALA A 520 5.55 -40.36 1.39
C ALA A 520 5.42 -40.63 -0.12
N LEU A 521 5.99 -41.74 -0.60
CA LEU A 521 5.83 -42.18 -1.99
C LEU A 521 4.37 -42.50 -2.33
N LYS A 522 3.64 -43.21 -1.43
CA LYS A 522 2.19 -43.46 -1.60
C LYS A 522 1.40 -42.15 -1.65
N ALA A 523 1.70 -41.21 -0.74
CA ALA A 523 1.05 -39.90 -0.71
C ALA A 523 1.33 -39.09 -1.98
N ALA A 524 2.59 -39.02 -2.42
CA ALA A 524 3.00 -38.31 -3.62
C ALA A 524 2.29 -38.85 -4.87
N ALA A 525 2.33 -40.17 -5.10
CA ALA A 525 1.72 -40.78 -6.28
C ALA A 525 0.20 -40.54 -6.38
N ARG A 526 -0.52 -40.63 -5.26
CA ARG A 526 -1.97 -40.36 -5.23
C ARG A 526 -2.29 -38.89 -5.50
N ALA A 527 -1.55 -38.00 -4.84
CA ALA A 527 -1.77 -36.57 -4.94
C ALA A 527 -1.38 -36.02 -6.32
N GLU A 528 -0.27 -36.51 -6.90
CA GLU A 528 0.19 -36.15 -8.24
C GLU A 528 -0.80 -36.58 -9.33
N ARG A 529 -1.33 -37.81 -9.25
CA ARG A 529 -2.38 -38.26 -10.18
C ARG A 529 -3.62 -37.38 -10.12
N ALA A 530 -4.05 -37.00 -8.92
CA ALA A 530 -5.18 -36.09 -8.72
C ALA A 530 -4.87 -34.68 -9.26
N PHE A 531 -3.66 -34.18 -8.99
CA PHE A 531 -3.20 -32.88 -9.44
C PHE A 531 -3.17 -32.77 -10.97
N ILE A 532 -2.52 -33.71 -11.67
CA ILE A 532 -2.40 -33.70 -13.13
C ILE A 532 -3.78 -33.72 -13.79
N ARG A 533 -4.69 -34.58 -13.29
CA ARG A 533 -6.06 -34.69 -13.81
C ARG A 533 -6.82 -33.37 -13.64
N LEU A 534 -6.86 -32.83 -12.42
CA LEU A 534 -7.61 -31.59 -12.12
C LEU A 534 -7.02 -30.36 -12.82
N LEU A 535 -5.69 -30.26 -12.88
CA LEU A 535 -5.01 -29.19 -13.60
C LEU A 535 -5.37 -29.22 -15.09
N ARG A 536 -5.38 -30.41 -15.72
CA ARG A 536 -5.79 -30.56 -17.12
C ARG A 536 -7.24 -30.14 -17.31
N GLU A 537 -8.15 -30.66 -16.47
CA GLU A 537 -9.58 -30.29 -16.52
C GLU A 537 -9.78 -28.77 -16.43
N MET A 538 -9.12 -28.11 -15.47
CA MET A 538 -9.23 -26.66 -15.25
C MET A 538 -8.58 -25.78 -16.33
N LEU A 539 -7.67 -26.32 -17.14
CA LEU A 539 -7.02 -25.61 -18.25
C LEU A 539 -7.67 -25.90 -19.61
N THR A 540 -8.68 -26.77 -19.64
CA THR A 540 -9.45 -27.08 -20.86
C THR A 540 -10.09 -25.80 -21.40
N GLY A 541 -9.92 -25.54 -22.70
CA GLY A 541 -10.41 -24.32 -23.36
C GLY A 541 -9.40 -23.18 -23.44
N TYR A 542 -8.32 -23.20 -22.64
CA TYR A 542 -7.24 -22.20 -22.71
C TYR A 542 -6.01 -22.68 -23.47
N LEU A 543 -5.77 -24.00 -23.48
CA LEU A 543 -4.61 -24.58 -24.15
C LEU A 543 -5.06 -25.29 -25.43
N PRO A 544 -4.27 -25.23 -26.52
CA PRO A 544 -4.54 -26.02 -27.71
C PRO A 544 -4.53 -27.51 -27.34
N ALA A 545 -5.41 -28.29 -27.97
CA ALA A 545 -5.39 -29.74 -27.84
C ALA A 545 -4.00 -30.23 -28.25
N ARG A 546 -3.35 -31.03 -27.39
CA ARG A 546 -2.16 -31.76 -27.83
C ARG A 546 -2.59 -32.63 -29.00
N GLU A 547 -1.95 -32.49 -30.16
CA GLU A 547 -1.93 -33.56 -31.14
C GLU A 547 -1.50 -34.81 -30.39
N GLU A 548 -2.36 -35.83 -30.38
CA GLU A 548 -1.98 -37.14 -29.90
C GLU A 548 -0.81 -37.58 -30.77
N GLU A 549 0.41 -37.57 -30.23
CA GLU A 549 1.50 -38.37 -30.77
C GLU A 549 0.95 -39.79 -30.80
N THR A 550 0.53 -40.21 -31.99
CA THR A 550 0.25 -41.59 -32.31
C THR A 550 1.53 -42.35 -32.08
N ASP A 551 1.64 -43.00 -30.92
CA ASP A 551 2.49 -44.16 -30.71
C ASP A 551 2.04 -45.24 -31.73
N GLU A 552 2.52 -45.12 -32.97
CA GLU A 552 2.61 -46.28 -33.84
C GLU A 552 3.76 -47.15 -33.30
N PRO A 553 3.50 -48.38 -32.86
CA PRO A 553 4.56 -49.28 -32.47
C PRO A 553 5.34 -49.64 -33.75
N ALA A 554 6.63 -49.29 -33.77
CA ALA A 554 7.54 -49.74 -34.82
C ALA A 554 7.53 -51.28 -34.88
N ALA A 555 7.14 -51.80 -36.05
CA ALA A 555 7.08 -53.22 -36.39
C ALA A 555 8.47 -53.83 -36.62
#